data_AF-A0A6N2VQR0-F1
#
_entry.id   AF-A0A6N2VQR0-F1
#
_cell.length_a   1.000
_cell.length_b   1.000
_cell.length_c   1.000
_cell.angle_alpha   90.00
_cell.angle_beta   90.00
_cell.angle_gamma   90.00
#
_symmetry.space_group_name_H-M   'P 1'
#
loop_
_entity.id
_entity.type
_entity.pdbx_description
1 polymer ?
#
loop_
_entity_poly.entity_id
_entity_poly.type
_entity_poly.pdbx_seq_one_letter_code
_entity_poly.pdbx_strand_id
1 'polypeptide(L)' 'MAQNNTSNKKNKVSISLDESVIKTIQELAALDNRKFSPYINLILIDWINNHPILD' A
#
# COMPACT_ATOMS: atom_id res chain seq x y z
N MET A 1 -22.40 6.92 22.05
CA MET A 1 -22.01 7.08 20.63
C MET A 1 -20.93 6.05 20.36
N ALA A 2 -21.18 5.11 19.45
CA ALA A 2 -20.40 3.88 19.31
C ALA A 2 -18.96 4.16 18.87
N GLN A 3 -17.99 3.53 19.54
CA GLN A 3 -16.60 3.50 19.10
C GLN A 3 -16.53 2.64 17.83
N ASN A 4 -16.36 3.27 16.66
CA ASN A 4 -16.07 2.57 15.41
C ASN A 4 -14.65 2.00 15.48
N ASN A 5 -14.51 0.79 16.01
CA ASN A 5 -13.28 0.02 15.93
C ASN A 5 -13.13 -0.51 14.49
N THR A 6 -12.65 0.34 13.58
CA THR A 6 -12.22 -0.09 12.25
C THR A 6 -10.96 -0.93 12.44
N SER A 7 -11.15 -2.24 12.52
CA SER A 7 -10.08 -3.23 12.70
C SER A 7 -8.95 -2.99 11.70
N ASN A 8 -7.82 -2.43 12.15
CA ASN A 8 -6.57 -2.22 11.41
C ASN A 8 -5.84 -3.56 11.15
N LYS A 9 -6.55 -4.54 10.61
CA LYS A 9 -6.02 -5.88 10.31
C LYS A 9 -5.26 -5.80 9.00
N LYS A 10 -3.93 -5.78 9.11
CA LYS A 10 -3.02 -5.97 7.97
C LYS A 10 -2.64 -7.44 7.89
N ASN A 11 -2.97 -8.08 6.77
CA ASN A 11 -2.51 -9.42 6.48
C ASN A 11 -1.14 -9.36 5.79
N LYS A 12 -0.24 -10.28 6.15
CA LYS A 12 1.06 -10.40 5.48
C LYS A 12 0.87 -11.15 4.17
N VAL A 13 1.43 -10.61 3.10
CA VAL A 13 1.45 -11.22 1.77
C VAL A 13 2.89 -11.29 1.26
N SER A 14 3.18 -12.31 0.45
CA SER A 14 4.43 -12.42 -0.30
C SER A 14 4.15 -12.00 -1.74
N ILE A 15 4.99 -11.14 -2.31
CA ILE A 15 4.90 -10.67 -3.69
C ILE A 15 6.26 -10.76 -4.35
N SER A 16 6.29 -11.09 -5.63
CA SER A 16 7.49 -11.03 -6.48
C SER A 16 7.36 -9.81 -7.39
N LEU A 17 8.40 -8.97 -7.41
CA LEU A 17 8.48 -7.74 -8.19
C LEU A 17 9.87 -7.69 -8.83
N ASP A 18 9.98 -7.00 -9.96
CA ASP A 18 11.28 -6.73 -10.57
C ASP A 18 12.16 -5.90 -9.63
N GLU A 19 13.47 -6.12 -9.66
CA GLU A 19 14.43 -5.42 -8.81
C GLU A 19 14.35 -3.90 -8.99
N SER A 20 14.21 -3.44 -10.24
CA SER A 20 14.06 -2.02 -10.57
C SER A 20 12.82 -1.40 -9.91
N VAL A 21 11.70 -2.12 -9.92
CA VAL A 21 10.44 -1.69 -9.28
C VAL A 21 10.63 -1.59 -7.76
N ILE A 22 11.28 -2.59 -7.14
CA ILE A 22 11.56 -2.57 -5.70
C ILE A 22 12.38 -1.34 -5.33
N LYS A 23 13.46 -1.06 -6.09
CA LYS A 23 14.34 0.07 -5.83
C LYS A 23 13.60 1.41 -5.93
N THR A 24 12.83 1.63 -6.98
CA THR A 24 12.05 2.86 -7.15
C THR A 24 11.04 3.05 -6.02
N ILE A 25 10.33 1.99 -5.60
CA ILE A 25 9.38 2.07 -4.47
C ILE A 25 10.11 2.43 -3.16
N GLN A 26 11.31 1.89 -2.93
CA GLN A 26 12.11 2.23 -1.74
C GLN A 26 12.52 3.70 -1.72
N GLU A 27 12.97 4.24 -2.86
CA GLU A 27 13.34 5.66 -2.99
C GLU A 27 12.14 6.58 -2.75
N LEU A 28 11.00 6.27 -3.37
CA LEU A 28 9.77 7.03 -3.19
C LEU A 28 9.24 6.95 -1.74
N ALA A 29 9.31 5.79 -1.11
CA ALA A 29 8.95 5.63 0.28
C ALA A 29 9.85 6.47 1.20
N ALA A 30 11.15 6.52 0.93
CA ALA A 30 12.09 7.34 1.69
C ALA A 30 11.78 8.85 1.55
N LEU A 31 11.45 9.31 0.34
CA LEU A 31 11.03 10.70 0.08
C LEU A 31 9.74 11.07 0.84
N ASP A 32 8.82 10.13 1.01
CA ASP A 32 7.57 10.29 1.79
C ASP A 32 7.76 9.94 3.30
N ASN A 33 8.99 9.74 3.77
CA ASN A 33 9.32 9.35 5.15
C ASN A 33 8.55 8.10 5.64
N ARG A 34 8.45 7.09 4.78
CA ARG A 34 7.76 5.81 5.03
C ARG A 34 8.66 4.62 4.74
N LYS A 35 8.28 3.47 5.31
CA LYS A 35 8.84 2.17 4.93
C LYS A 35 8.11 1.62 3.69
N PHE A 36 8.73 0.66 3.02
CA PHE A 36 8.21 0.00 1.82
C PHE A 36 6.77 -0.48 1.95
N SER A 37 6.45 -1.35 2.94
CA SER A 37 5.12 -1.95 3.04
C SER A 37 3.99 -0.94 3.30
N PRO A 38 4.15 0.05 4.20
CA PRO A 38 3.19 1.14 4.32
C PRO A 38 3.01 1.95 3.03
N TYR A 39 4.11 2.26 2.32
CA TYR A 39 4.07 3.07 1.12
C TYR A 39 3.35 2.35 -0.03
N ILE A 40 3.71 1.10 -0.32
CA ILE A 40 3.03 0.32 -1.36
C ILE A 40 1.56 0.09 -1.04
N ASN A 41 1.20 -0.09 0.24
CA ASN A 41 -0.20 -0.23 0.64
C ASN A 41 -1.01 1.05 0.34
N LEU A 42 -0.42 2.24 0.48
CA LEU A 42 -1.10 3.49 0.12
C LEU A 42 -1.34 3.59 -1.38
N ILE A 43 -0.32 3.26 -2.19
CA ILE A 43 -0.43 3.25 -3.65
C ILE A 43 -1.51 2.27 -4.11
N LEU A 44 -1.54 1.06 -3.55
CA LEU A 44 -2.53 0.05 -3.92
C LEU A 44 -3.96 0.48 -3.54
N ILE A 45 -4.14 1.11 -2.38
CA ILE A 45 -5.45 1.66 -1.98
C ILE A 45 -5.88 2.77 -2.95
N ASP A 46 -4.98 3.71 -3.26
CA ASP A 46 -5.26 4.81 -4.19
C ASP A 46 -5.63 4.27 -5.58
N TRP A 47 -4.86 3.30 -6.08
CA TRP A 47 -5.11 2.66 -7.37
C TRP A 47 -6.51 2.02 -7.42
N ILE A 48 -6.89 1.25 -6.40
CA ILE A 48 -8.21 0.58 -6.32
C ILE A 48 -9.34 1.61 -6.31
N ASN A 49 -9.18 2.70 -5.54
CA ASN A 49 -10.22 3.73 -5.44
C ASN A 49 -10.41 4.50 -6.75
N ASN A 50 -9.33 4.68 -7.53
CA ASN A 50 -9.35 5.39 -8.79
C ASN A 50 -9.63 4.48 -10.01
N HIS A 51 -9.63 3.15 -9.81
CA HIS A 51 -9.95 2.15 -10.83
C HIS A 51 -11.01 1.19 -10.28
N PRO A 52 -12.24 1.68 -10.04
CA PRO A 52 -13.32 0.81 -9.61
C PRO A 52 -13.52 -0.27 -10.67
N ILE A 53 -13.43 -1.53 -10.24
CA ILE A 53 -13.78 -2.66 -11.09
C ILE A 53 -15.28 -2.52 -11.35
N LEU A 54 -15.65 -2.23 -12.59
CA LEU A 54 -17.04 -2.29 -13.02
C LEU A 54 -17.42 -3.78 -13.06
N ASP A 55 -18.39 -4.16 -12.24
CA ASP A 55 -19.00 -5.50 -12.22
C ASP A 55 -19.63 -5.86 -13.58
#